data_AF-A0A6J8EEF3-F1
#
_entry.id   AF-A0A6J8EEF3-F1
#
_cell.length_a   1.000
_cell.length_b   1.000
_cell.length_c   1.000
_cell.angle_alpha   90.00
_cell.angle_beta   90.00
_cell.angle_gamma   90.00
#
_symmetry.space_group_name_H-M   'P 1'
#
loop_
_entity.id
_entity.type
_entity.pdbx_description
1 polymer ?
#
loop_
_entity_poly.entity_id
_entity_poly.type
_entity_poly.pdbx_seq_one_letter_code
_entity_poly.pdbx_strand_id
1 'polypeptide(L)'
;MFSLNQDLIVKLELSPIVCVGIYKYTIKIDLVAHVFDVLKNDLKSDVCKELFLYYQATPVVLQYLKPINKAFMGAAMDIFLQLSADTPFQTPFLESCGNEQWFRTVAMVLRAPTQDNKLLEKLSIILQKLSKYKTNKRFFDVYTIVGIIQEILRGCSTDQAFLALNLKSILFNLSSTGGVQS
;
A
#
# COMPACT_ATOMS: atom_id res chain seq x y z
N MET A 1 13.26 -1.43 -49.50
CA MET A 1 13.41 -2.30 -48.32
C MET A 1 14.49 -1.65 -47.45
N PHE A 2 14.22 -1.43 -46.16
CA PHE A 2 14.91 -0.54 -45.20
C PHE A 2 14.58 0.96 -45.28
N SER A 3 13.37 1.33 -44.84
CA SER A 3 13.02 2.70 -44.42
C SER A 3 12.18 2.67 -43.14
N LEU A 4 12.72 2.04 -42.10
CA LEU A 4 12.05 1.91 -40.79
C LEU A 4 12.97 2.22 -39.59
N ASN A 5 14.15 2.80 -39.84
CA ASN A 5 15.14 3.08 -38.78
C ASN A 5 15.54 4.56 -38.65
N GLN A 6 15.01 5.48 -39.46
CA GLN A 6 15.25 6.92 -39.27
C GLN A 6 14.15 7.61 -38.45
N ASP A 7 12.89 7.17 -38.53
CA ASP A 7 11.81 7.79 -37.75
C ASP A 7 11.80 7.42 -36.26
N LEU A 8 12.45 6.31 -35.86
CA LEU A 8 12.62 5.97 -34.44
C LEU A 8 13.79 6.72 -33.79
N ILE A 9 14.81 7.07 -34.58
CA ILE A 9 15.99 7.82 -34.10
C ILE A 9 15.70 9.33 -34.09
N VAL A 10 14.88 9.84 -35.02
CA VAL A 10 14.52 11.27 -35.09
C VAL A 10 13.44 11.66 -34.07
N LYS A 11 12.68 10.71 -33.50
CA LYS A 11 11.76 10.98 -32.38
C LYS A 11 12.43 11.10 -31.00
N LEU A 12 13.76 10.97 -30.93
CA LEU A 12 14.57 11.12 -29.72
C LEU A 12 15.32 12.46 -29.66
N GLU A 13 14.84 13.51 -30.33
CA GLU A 13 15.25 14.90 -30.03
C GLU A 13 14.56 15.43 -28.75
N LEU A 14 14.60 14.64 -27.67
CA LEU A 14 14.41 15.17 -26.33
C LEU A 14 15.76 15.81 -25.98
N SER A 15 15.77 17.11 -25.70
CA SER A 15 16.96 17.89 -25.30
C SER A 15 17.91 17.05 -24.42
N PRO A 16 19.25 17.15 -24.56
CA PRO A 16 20.21 16.38 -23.75
C PRO A 16 19.93 16.44 -22.24
N ILE A 17 19.35 17.54 -21.76
CA ILE A 17 18.90 17.73 -20.38
C ILE A 17 17.73 16.79 -20.03
N VAL A 18 16.79 16.59 -20.96
CA VAL A 18 15.65 15.68 -20.83
C VAL A 18 16.12 14.23 -20.88
N CYS A 19 17.04 13.86 -21.78
CA CYS A 19 17.62 12.51 -21.82
C CYS A 19 18.43 12.18 -20.55
N VAL A 20 19.26 13.10 -20.06
CA VAL A 20 19.98 12.95 -18.79
C VAL A 20 19.01 12.92 -17.61
N GLY A 21 17.95 13.72 -17.65
CA GLY A 21 16.88 13.71 -16.66
C GLY A 21 16.14 12.37 -16.62
N ILE A 22 15.74 11.85 -17.78
CA ILE A 22 15.14 10.52 -17.94
C ILE A 22 16.10 9.44 -17.44
N TYR A 23 17.37 9.45 -17.85
CA TYR A 23 18.36 8.46 -17.43
C TYR A 23 18.59 8.48 -15.91
N LYS A 24 18.78 9.66 -15.31
CA LYS A 24 18.92 9.80 -13.85
C LYS A 24 17.65 9.38 -13.11
N TYR A 25 16.48 9.70 -13.67
CA TYR A 25 15.19 9.29 -13.12
C TYR A 25 15.00 7.77 -13.18
N THR A 26 15.35 7.15 -14.31
CA THR A 26 15.34 5.69 -14.50
C THR A 26 16.30 5.02 -13.53
N ILE A 27 17.54 5.49 -13.39
CA ILE A 27 18.48 4.96 -12.38
C ILE A 27 17.89 5.04 -10.97
N LYS A 28 17.27 6.18 -10.62
CA LYS A 28 16.65 6.34 -9.30
C LYS A 28 15.50 5.35 -9.12
N ILE A 29 14.70 5.12 -10.15
CA ILE A 29 13.62 4.13 -10.12
C ILE A 29 14.18 2.72 -9.94
N ASP A 30 15.17 2.35 -10.74
CA ASP A 30 15.79 1.01 -10.72
C ASP A 30 16.46 0.74 -9.36
N LEU A 31 17.14 1.75 -8.80
CA LEU A 31 17.73 1.66 -7.47
C LEU A 31 16.66 1.46 -6.40
N VAL A 32 15.56 2.23 -6.44
CA VAL A 32 14.46 2.08 -5.47
C VAL A 32 13.80 0.71 -5.63
N ALA A 33 13.54 0.26 -6.86
CA ALA A 33 12.98 -1.08 -7.12
C ALA A 33 13.90 -2.17 -6.55
N HIS A 34 15.21 -2.08 -6.79
CA HIS A 34 16.20 -3.00 -6.23
C HIS A 34 16.19 -3.01 -4.70
N VAL A 35 16.12 -1.84 -4.06
CA VAL A 35 16.01 -1.74 -2.60
C VAL A 35 14.74 -2.42 -2.09
N PHE A 36 13.61 -2.28 -2.78
CA PHE A 36 12.37 -2.98 -2.43
C PHE A 36 12.52 -4.50 -2.55
N ASP A 37 13.18 -4.99 -3.61
CA ASP A 37 13.41 -6.42 -3.81
C ASP A 37 14.35 -7.03 -2.75
N VAL A 38 15.42 -6.32 -2.40
CA VAL A 38 16.33 -6.71 -1.32
C VAL A 38 15.59 -6.71 0.01
N LEU A 39 14.88 -5.63 0.35
CA LEU A 39 14.15 -5.52 1.61
C LEU A 39 13.08 -6.60 1.75
N LYS A 40 12.32 -6.90 0.68
CA LYS A 40 11.33 -7.99 0.69
C LYS A 40 11.97 -9.36 0.98
N ASN A 41 13.17 -9.60 0.45
CA ASN A 41 13.91 -10.83 0.72
C ASN A 41 14.48 -10.86 2.15
N ASP A 42 15.07 -9.77 2.61
CA ASP A 42 15.63 -9.64 3.96
C ASP A 42 14.55 -9.86 5.03
N LEU A 43 13.35 -9.32 4.82
CA LEU A 43 12.20 -9.48 5.72
C LEU A 43 11.67 -10.93 5.82
N LYS A 44 12.28 -11.90 5.15
CA LYS A 44 12.04 -13.33 5.46
C LYS A 44 12.73 -13.72 6.77
N SER A 45 13.82 -13.06 7.13
CA SER A 45 14.54 -13.22 8.39
C SER A 45 13.84 -12.48 9.52
N ASP A 46 13.72 -13.15 10.66
CA ASP A 46 13.13 -12.58 11.88
C ASP A 46 13.98 -11.42 12.44
N VAL A 47 15.31 -11.52 12.36
CA VAL A 47 16.24 -10.44 12.75
C VAL A 47 15.97 -9.19 11.92
N CYS A 48 15.75 -9.34 10.60
CA CYS A 48 15.49 -8.20 9.73
C CYS A 48 14.11 -7.57 9.99
N LYS A 49 13.10 -8.37 10.36
CA LYS A 49 11.79 -7.83 10.80
C LYS A 49 11.92 -7.05 12.10
N GLU A 50 12.70 -7.54 13.05
CA GLU A 50 13.00 -6.84 14.30
C GLU A 50 13.70 -5.50 14.02
N LEU A 51 14.74 -5.49 13.20
CA LEU A 51 15.43 -4.25 12.81
C LEU A 51 14.51 -3.28 12.08
N PHE A 52 13.64 -3.77 11.18
CA PHE A 52 12.65 -2.94 10.50
C PHE A 52 11.75 -2.20 11.50
N LEU A 53 11.28 -2.89 12.54
CA LEU A 53 10.43 -2.34 13.58
C LEU A 53 11.22 -1.40 14.51
N TYR A 54 12.40 -1.81 14.94
CA TYR A 54 13.30 -1.04 15.81
C TYR A 54 13.65 0.32 15.19
N TYR A 55 13.98 0.34 13.90
CA TYR A 55 14.30 1.57 13.15
C TYR A 55 13.07 2.31 12.62
N GLN A 56 11.85 1.88 12.98
CA GLN A 56 10.59 2.52 12.56
C GLN A 56 10.52 2.72 11.04
N ALA A 57 10.83 1.68 10.26
CA ALA A 57 10.89 1.76 8.81
C ALA A 57 9.49 1.84 8.13
N THR A 58 8.40 1.58 8.86
CA THR A 58 7.01 1.67 8.35
C THR A 58 6.71 2.98 7.61
N PRO A 59 6.90 4.19 8.20
CA PRO A 59 6.69 5.47 7.50
C PRO A 59 7.57 5.66 6.26
N VAL A 60 8.79 5.09 6.26
CA VAL A 60 9.71 5.18 5.12
C VAL A 60 9.19 4.37 3.93
N VAL A 61 8.63 3.18 4.17
CA VAL A 61 7.99 2.38 3.11
C VAL A 61 6.65 3.01 2.70
N LEU A 62 5.90 3.57 3.66
CA LEU A 62 4.57 4.13 3.45
C LEU A 62 4.56 5.31 2.46
N GLN A 63 5.66 6.06 2.36
CA GLN A 63 5.76 7.15 1.39
C GLN A 63 5.60 6.68 -0.07
N TYR A 64 5.93 5.42 -0.35
CA TYR A 64 5.82 4.79 -1.67
C TYR A 64 4.44 4.16 -1.91
N LEU A 65 3.61 4.05 -0.87
CA LEU A 65 2.20 3.66 -0.98
C LEU A 65 1.32 4.89 -1.24
N LYS A 66 1.57 5.59 -2.35
CA LYS A 66 0.78 6.75 -2.78
C LYS A 66 0.54 6.69 -4.27
N PRO A 67 -0.61 7.18 -4.79
CA PRO A 67 -0.90 7.17 -6.23
C PRO A 67 0.20 7.76 -7.11
N ILE A 68 0.93 8.78 -6.62
CA ILE A 68 2.07 9.38 -7.32
C ILE A 68 3.26 8.41 -7.52
N ASN A 69 3.37 7.37 -6.69
CA ASN A 69 4.42 6.37 -6.70
C ASN A 69 3.92 5.02 -7.25
N LYS A 70 3.01 5.05 -8.25
CA LYS A 70 2.30 3.87 -8.78
C LYS A 70 3.21 2.67 -9.06
N ALA A 71 4.42 2.91 -9.57
CA ALA A 71 5.42 1.86 -9.86
C ALA A 71 5.85 1.04 -8.63
N PHE A 72 5.82 1.64 -7.43
CA PHE A 72 6.31 1.02 -6.19
C PHE A 72 5.20 0.60 -5.23
N MET A 73 3.95 1.04 -5.46
CA MET A 73 2.83 0.76 -4.57
C MET A 73 2.64 -0.74 -4.33
N GLY A 74 2.81 -1.57 -5.37
CA GLY A 74 2.71 -3.03 -5.26
C GLY A 74 3.81 -3.62 -4.35
N ALA A 75 5.06 -3.19 -4.52
CA ALA A 75 6.19 -3.65 -3.72
C ALA A 75 6.08 -3.20 -2.25
N ALA A 76 5.67 -1.95 -2.02
CA ALA A 76 5.38 -1.45 -0.67
C ALA A 76 4.25 -2.23 0.01
N MET A 77 3.19 -2.54 -0.73
CA MET A 77 2.08 -3.35 -0.22
C MET A 77 2.51 -4.78 0.12
N ASP A 78 3.39 -5.39 -0.68
CA ASP A 78 3.92 -6.73 -0.42
C ASP A 78 4.71 -6.80 0.89
N ILE A 79 5.56 -5.80 1.16
CA ILE A 79 6.30 -5.67 2.42
C ILE A 79 5.34 -5.59 3.61
N PHE A 80 4.33 -4.74 3.52
CA PHE A 80 3.35 -4.58 4.58
C PHE A 80 2.51 -5.84 4.80
N LEU A 81 2.13 -6.52 3.72
CA LEU A 81 1.40 -7.78 3.81
C LEU A 81 2.25 -8.86 4.49
N GLN A 82 3.53 -8.97 4.15
CA GLN A 82 4.48 -9.90 4.77
C GLN A 82 4.63 -9.66 6.27
N LEU A 83 4.74 -8.39 6.71
CA LEU A 83 4.80 -8.03 8.13
C LEU A 83 3.46 -8.22 8.86
N SER A 84 2.34 -8.23 8.13
CA SER A 84 1.00 -8.49 8.69
C SER A 84 0.66 -9.98 8.86
N ALA A 85 1.55 -10.88 8.40
CA ALA A 85 1.38 -12.33 8.53
C ALA A 85 1.30 -12.76 10.01
N ASP A 86 0.75 -13.95 10.27
CA ASP A 86 0.57 -14.46 11.63
C ASP A 86 1.89 -14.93 12.25
N THR A 87 2.65 -13.96 12.77
CA THR A 87 3.98 -14.11 13.36
C THR A 87 4.11 -13.20 14.59
N PRO A 88 5.10 -13.39 15.46
CA PRO A 88 5.33 -12.52 16.63
C PRO A 88 5.50 -11.02 16.29
N PHE A 89 5.87 -10.70 15.05
CA PHE A 89 6.09 -9.33 14.58
C PHE A 89 4.81 -8.60 14.15
N GLN A 90 3.69 -9.32 14.02
CA GLN A 90 2.43 -8.75 13.53
C GLN A 90 1.93 -7.62 14.41
N THR A 91 1.85 -7.85 15.73
CA THR A 91 1.29 -6.85 16.65
C THR A 91 2.13 -5.56 16.66
N PRO A 92 3.47 -5.62 16.86
CA PRO A 92 4.31 -4.42 16.74
C PRO A 92 4.18 -3.70 15.39
N PHE A 93 4.07 -4.46 14.30
CA PHE A 93 3.85 -3.88 12.97
C PHE A 93 2.50 -3.15 12.87
N LEU A 94 1.41 -3.76 13.32
CA LEU A 94 0.07 -3.14 13.30
C LEU A 94 0.00 -1.91 14.21
N GLU A 95 0.68 -1.93 15.35
CA GLU A 95 0.84 -0.75 16.22
C GLU A 95 1.58 0.37 15.50
N SER A 96 2.65 0.05 14.75
CA SER A 96 3.37 1.03 13.92
C SER A 96 2.51 1.62 12.79
N CYS A 97 1.42 0.96 12.40
CA CYS A 97 0.43 1.44 11.44
C CYS A 97 -0.73 2.23 12.10
N GLY A 98 -0.91 2.13 13.42
CA GLY A 98 -2.02 2.70 14.18
C GLY A 98 -1.95 4.22 14.39
N ASN A 99 -1.61 4.99 13.35
CA ASN A 99 -1.38 6.43 13.44
C ASN A 99 -1.97 7.23 12.27
N GLU A 100 -1.99 8.54 12.43
CA GLU A 100 -2.57 9.49 11.48
C GLU A 100 -1.99 9.35 10.06
N GLN A 101 -0.65 9.27 9.94
CA GLN A 101 0.05 9.23 8.66
C GLN A 101 -0.36 7.99 7.85
N TRP A 102 -0.51 6.83 8.50
CA TRP A 102 -0.98 5.60 7.86
C TRP A 102 -2.41 5.76 7.34
N PHE A 103 -3.36 6.09 8.21
CA PHE A 103 -4.78 6.15 7.84
C PHE A 103 -5.07 7.24 6.79
N ARG A 104 -4.40 8.40 6.87
CA ARG A 104 -4.46 9.42 5.81
C ARG A 104 -4.00 8.88 4.46
N THR A 105 -2.89 8.15 4.44
CA THR A 105 -2.32 7.56 3.23
C THR A 105 -3.25 6.49 2.65
N VAL A 106 -3.77 5.61 3.51
CA VAL A 106 -4.72 4.56 3.09
C VAL A 106 -6.00 5.16 2.54
N ALA A 107 -6.56 6.19 3.18
CA ALA A 107 -7.76 6.86 2.69
C ALA A 107 -7.53 7.56 1.34
N MET A 108 -6.32 8.04 1.06
CA MET A 108 -5.92 8.54 -0.26
C MET A 108 -5.87 7.42 -1.30
N VAL A 109 -5.30 6.27 -0.95
CA VAL A 109 -5.22 5.10 -1.84
C VAL A 109 -6.61 4.57 -2.17
N LEU A 110 -7.48 4.38 -1.17
CA LEU A 110 -8.83 3.84 -1.37
C LEU A 110 -9.70 4.71 -2.28
N ARG A 111 -9.51 6.04 -2.29
CA ARG A 111 -10.30 6.96 -3.13
C ARG A 111 -9.79 7.07 -4.57
N ALA A 112 -8.62 6.55 -4.87
CA ALA A 112 -8.04 6.74 -6.19
C ALA A 112 -8.82 5.94 -7.25
N PRO A 113 -9.23 6.57 -8.37
CA PRO A 113 -10.22 6.01 -9.30
C PRO A 113 -9.73 4.80 -10.12
N THR A 114 -8.42 4.54 -10.17
CA THR A 114 -7.81 3.47 -10.99
C THR A 114 -6.93 2.54 -10.15
N GLN A 115 -7.37 2.18 -8.94
CA GLN A 115 -6.60 1.25 -8.12
C GLN A 115 -6.67 -0.17 -8.67
N ASP A 116 -5.54 -0.86 -8.60
CA ASP A 116 -5.46 -2.29 -8.89
C ASP A 116 -6.24 -3.06 -7.81
N ASN A 117 -7.21 -3.87 -8.24
CA ASN A 117 -8.02 -4.71 -7.36
C ASN A 117 -7.16 -5.60 -6.45
N LYS A 118 -6.02 -6.10 -6.95
CA LYS A 118 -5.08 -6.90 -6.15
C LYS A 118 -4.44 -6.09 -5.04
N LEU A 119 -4.16 -4.81 -5.28
CA LEU A 119 -3.63 -3.92 -4.25
C LEU A 119 -4.69 -3.63 -3.18
N LEU A 120 -5.92 -3.35 -3.60
CA LEU A 120 -7.05 -3.14 -2.68
C LEU A 120 -7.30 -4.37 -1.81
N GLU A 121 -7.22 -5.55 -2.41
CA GLU A 121 -7.37 -6.80 -1.68
C GLU A 121 -6.33 -6.95 -0.57
N LYS A 122 -5.03 -6.77 -0.89
CA LYS A 122 -3.95 -6.83 0.11
C LYS A 122 -4.11 -5.77 1.20
N LEU A 123 -4.46 -4.54 0.81
CA LEU A 123 -4.71 -3.44 1.73
C LEU A 123 -5.89 -3.74 2.67
N SER A 124 -6.95 -4.37 2.15
CA SER A 124 -8.13 -4.74 2.94
C SER A 124 -7.82 -5.73 4.07
N ILE A 125 -6.84 -6.63 3.88
CA ILE A 125 -6.39 -7.57 4.92
C ILE A 125 -5.79 -6.80 6.10
N ILE A 126 -4.93 -5.82 5.83
CA ILE A 126 -4.27 -5.03 6.86
C ILE A 126 -5.30 -4.12 7.57
N LEU A 127 -6.17 -3.46 6.81
CA LEU A 127 -7.24 -2.64 7.36
C LEU A 127 -8.21 -3.46 8.22
N GLN A 128 -8.54 -4.68 7.82
CA GLN A 128 -9.35 -5.60 8.61
C GLN A 128 -8.70 -5.90 9.95
N LYS A 129 -7.40 -6.18 9.98
CA LYS A 129 -6.65 -6.35 11.25
C LYS A 129 -6.68 -5.08 12.10
N LEU A 130 -6.40 -3.92 11.50
CA LEU A 130 -6.39 -2.63 12.21
C LEU A 130 -7.77 -2.23 12.75
N SER A 131 -8.86 -2.63 12.09
CA SER A 131 -10.24 -2.35 12.52
C SER A 131 -10.64 -3.03 13.83
N LYS A 132 -9.90 -4.06 14.25
CA LYS A 132 -10.12 -4.76 15.53
C LYS A 132 -9.63 -3.95 16.74
N TYR A 133 -8.73 -2.98 16.52
CA TYR A 133 -8.16 -2.16 17.57
C TYR A 133 -9.08 -0.97 17.86
N LYS A 134 -9.65 -0.92 19.07
CA LYS A 134 -10.55 0.17 19.49
C LYS A 134 -9.89 1.55 19.37
N THR A 135 -8.59 1.64 19.65
CA THR A 135 -7.79 2.88 19.54
C THR A 135 -7.72 3.43 18.11
N ASN A 136 -7.91 2.58 17.10
CA ASN A 136 -7.87 2.98 15.69
C ASN A 136 -9.22 3.48 15.17
N LYS A 137 -10.34 3.21 15.86
CA LYS A 137 -11.69 3.58 15.39
C LYS A 137 -11.80 5.05 15.00
N ARG A 138 -11.22 5.94 15.81
CA ARG A 138 -11.16 7.39 15.54
C ARG A 138 -10.58 7.72 14.16
N PHE A 139 -9.59 6.96 13.68
CA PHE A 139 -8.97 7.22 12.39
C PHE A 139 -9.86 6.74 11.24
N PHE A 140 -10.61 5.65 11.40
CA PHE A 140 -11.62 5.25 10.43
C PHE A 140 -12.71 6.32 10.25
N ASP A 141 -13.10 6.96 11.35
CA ASP A 141 -14.11 8.03 11.35
C ASP A 141 -13.56 9.32 10.75
N VAL A 142 -12.42 9.82 11.25
CA VAL A 142 -11.79 11.09 10.79
C VAL A 142 -11.47 11.05 9.29
N TYR A 143 -11.02 9.92 8.78
CA TYR A 143 -10.69 9.76 7.36
C TYR A 143 -11.83 9.22 6.50
N THR A 144 -13.03 9.10 7.09
CA THR A 144 -14.28 8.63 6.45
C THR A 144 -14.14 7.29 5.71
N ILE A 145 -13.26 6.42 6.21
CA ILE A 145 -12.90 5.15 5.56
C ILE A 145 -14.09 4.21 5.46
N VAL A 146 -15.00 4.22 6.45
CA VAL A 146 -16.24 3.44 6.43
C VAL A 146 -17.07 3.75 5.19
N GLY A 147 -17.25 5.04 4.86
CA GLY A 147 -17.99 5.47 3.67
C GLY A 147 -17.33 5.00 2.38
N ILE A 148 -16.00 5.15 2.28
CA ILE A 148 -15.24 4.69 1.10
C ILE A 148 -15.38 3.17 0.92
N ILE A 149 -15.29 2.40 2.00
CA ILE A 149 -15.46 0.94 1.97
C ILE A 149 -16.86 0.54 1.50
N GLN A 150 -17.90 1.23 1.95
CA GLN A 150 -19.27 0.97 1.50
C GLN A 150 -19.45 1.26 0.01
N GLU A 151 -18.82 2.32 -0.51
CA GLU A 151 -18.82 2.63 -1.94
C GLU A 151 -18.10 1.55 -2.75
N ILE A 152 -16.91 1.12 -2.32
CA ILE A 152 -16.17 0.03 -2.98
C ILE A 152 -16.98 -1.27 -2.97
N LEU A 153 -17.63 -1.59 -1.85
CA LEU A 153 -18.49 -2.79 -1.73
C LEU A 153 -19.67 -2.78 -2.71
N ARG A 154 -20.27 -1.60 -2.98
CA ARG A 154 -21.36 -1.48 -3.96
C ARG A 154 -20.89 -1.75 -5.38
N GLY A 155 -19.61 -1.49 -5.68
CA GLY A 155 -18.99 -1.73 -6.98
C GLY A 155 -18.27 -3.08 -7.11
N CYS A 156 -18.21 -3.91 -6.06
CA CYS A 156 -17.52 -5.20 -6.12
C CYS A 156 -18.24 -6.19 -7.04
N SER A 157 -17.50 -6.78 -7.97
CA SER A 157 -17.95 -7.88 -8.82
C SER A 157 -17.80 -9.24 -8.12
N THR A 158 -18.40 -10.29 -8.68
CA THR A 158 -18.44 -11.64 -8.07
C THR A 158 -17.06 -12.32 -7.98
N ASP A 159 -16.12 -11.96 -8.86
CA ASP A 159 -14.72 -12.39 -8.84
C ASP A 159 -13.89 -11.74 -7.71
N GLN A 160 -14.44 -10.72 -7.04
CA GLN A 160 -13.80 -10.01 -5.91
C GLN A 160 -14.34 -10.46 -4.55
N ALA A 161 -14.74 -11.73 -4.43
CA ALA A 161 -15.37 -12.26 -3.22
C ALA A 161 -14.49 -12.09 -1.97
N PHE A 162 -13.16 -12.24 -2.09
CA PHE A 162 -12.25 -12.12 -0.96
C PHE A 162 -12.08 -10.68 -0.49
N LEU A 163 -11.90 -9.73 -1.42
CA LEU A 163 -11.96 -8.30 -1.12
C LEU A 163 -13.29 -7.94 -0.42
N ALA A 164 -14.42 -8.34 -1.00
CA ALA A 164 -15.73 -8.05 -0.43
C ALA A 164 -15.91 -8.63 0.99
N LEU A 165 -15.36 -9.81 1.26
CA LEU A 165 -15.37 -10.44 2.59
C LEU A 165 -14.58 -9.61 3.61
N ASN A 166 -13.35 -9.19 3.28
CA ASN A 166 -12.53 -8.37 4.16
C ASN A 166 -13.18 -7.01 4.45
N LEU A 167 -13.74 -6.37 3.42
CA LEU A 167 -14.45 -5.10 3.55
C LEU A 167 -15.67 -5.22 4.48
N LYS A 168 -16.48 -6.26 4.34
CA LYS A 168 -17.60 -6.54 5.26
C LYS A 168 -17.14 -6.77 6.69
N SER A 169 -16.02 -7.48 6.86
CA SER A 169 -15.44 -7.73 8.18
C SER A 169 -14.92 -6.45 8.85
N ILE A 170 -14.34 -5.51 8.10
CA ILE A 170 -13.98 -4.18 8.60
C ILE A 170 -15.23 -3.48 9.16
N LEU A 171 -16.30 -3.42 8.38
CA LEU A 171 -17.56 -2.78 8.80
C LEU A 171 -18.12 -3.43 10.08
N PHE A 172 -18.10 -4.76 10.14
CA PHE A 172 -18.56 -5.50 11.31
C PHE A 172 -17.73 -5.20 12.57
N ASN A 173 -16.39 -5.17 12.48
CA ASN A 173 -15.53 -4.87 13.63
C ASN A 173 -15.79 -3.46 14.19
N LEU A 174 -16.07 -2.50 13.30
CA LEU A 174 -16.32 -1.11 13.67
C LEU A 174 -17.73 -0.90 14.25
N SER A 175 -18.72 -1.70 13.85
CA SER A 175 -20.07 -1.68 14.43
C SER A 175 -20.14 -2.39 15.78
N SER A 176 -19.48 -3.55 15.92
CA SER A 176 -19.56 -4.40 17.11
C SER A 176 -18.82 -3.83 18.33
N THR A 177 -17.97 -2.82 18.13
CA THR A 177 -17.31 -2.08 19.21
C THR A 177 -18.19 -0.98 19.83
N GLY A 178 -19.45 -0.86 19.42
CA GLY A 178 -20.44 0.10 19.94
C GLY A 178 -21.36 -0.39 21.06
N GLY A 179 -21.17 -1.60 21.61
CA GLY A 179 -22.02 -2.13 22.67
C GLY A 179 -21.25 -2.90 23.72
N VAL A 180 -20.86 -2.21 24.81
CA VAL A 180 -21.11 -2.53 26.23
C VAL A 180 -20.58 -1.33 27.03
N GLN A 181 -21.49 -0.53 27.57
CA GLN A 181 -21.29 0.14 28.87
C GLN A 181 -22.56 -0.13 29.68
N SER A 182 -22.43 -1.10 30.58
CA SER A 182 -23.09 -1.21 31.88
C SER A 182 -22.85 0.02 32.73
#